data_AF-A0A7S1M1W2-F1
#
_entry.id   AF-A0A7S1M1W2-F1
#
_cell.length_a   1.000
_cell.length_b   1.000
_cell.length_c   1.000
_cell.angle_alpha   90.00
_cell.angle_beta   90.00
_cell.angle_gamma   90.00
#
_symmetry.space_group_name_H-M   'P 1'
#
loop_
_entity.id
_entity.type
_entity.pdbx_description
1 polymer ?
#
loop_
_entity_poly.entity_id
_entity_poly.type
_entity_poly.pdbx_seq_one_letter_code
_entity_poly.pdbx_strand_id
1 'polypeptide(L)'
;NKRNGIDVDKLDYFMRDSICCYGRASVDCRITRLINCMRVINVNGQMQVCFEEKLAQSLGDIFSLRAKLHKYAYQHRVPRVIDLMITDALLAAEPHFKIRAEDGVDRVLTDCADEPNAFIKLGDWIISAIETSSDDNLKPAQDILQRLNSRRLYRLAGQATFLVPTDDTPSEALLDQISAYLPAGIRDEVRRCIAIEFIAITYGSSDSRGAPDDPISHVSFYNPKTNPNEAFRLPPSRQSPLFSPSDFAEKTMLVVVRDDDYMEVVMEAFASWKARYRTILSTPVPNFNSPAAGKRTRSGLSMERVERRPSHRIEDPACL
;
A
#
# COMPACT_ATOMS: atom_id res chain seq x y z
N ASN A 1 -3.57 9.73 -19.23
CA ASN A 1 -2.53 10.19 -20.17
C ASN A 1 -1.29 9.30 -20.03
N LYS A 2 -1.07 8.39 -21.00
CA LYS A 2 0.01 7.40 -20.93
C LYS A 2 1.40 7.97 -21.26
N ARG A 3 1.50 9.21 -21.75
CA ARG A 3 2.78 9.83 -22.12
C ARG A 3 3.51 10.41 -20.93
N ASN A 4 2.81 11.12 -20.05
CA ASN A 4 3.42 11.84 -18.91
C ASN A 4 2.61 11.75 -17.62
N GLY A 5 1.53 10.96 -17.61
CA GLY A 5 0.68 10.78 -16.43
C GLY A 5 -0.31 11.91 -16.15
N ILE A 6 -0.21 13.09 -16.81
CA ILE A 6 -1.07 14.24 -16.52
C ILE A 6 -2.41 14.11 -17.26
N ASP A 7 -3.47 13.83 -16.51
CA ASP A 7 -4.86 13.74 -16.96
C ASP A 7 -5.82 14.33 -15.93
N VAL A 8 -7.04 14.63 -16.38
CA VAL A 8 -8.07 15.24 -15.53
C VAL A 8 -8.53 14.35 -14.39
N ASP A 9 -8.41 13.02 -14.54
CA ASP A 9 -8.65 12.03 -13.50
C ASP A 9 -7.75 12.30 -12.27
N LYS A 10 -6.42 12.35 -12.49
CA LYS A 10 -5.46 12.69 -11.43
C LYS A 10 -5.70 14.05 -10.81
N LEU A 11 -5.99 15.05 -11.63
CA LEU A 11 -6.22 16.40 -11.12
C LEU A 11 -7.45 16.46 -10.21
N ASP A 12 -8.53 15.73 -10.55
CA ASP A 12 -9.72 15.66 -9.69
C ASP A 12 -9.44 14.91 -8.39
N TYR A 13 -8.97 13.66 -8.46
CA TYR A 13 -8.85 12.85 -7.25
C TYR A 13 -7.75 13.38 -6.31
N PHE A 14 -6.65 13.94 -6.83
CA PHE A 14 -5.68 14.59 -5.97
C PHE A 14 -6.28 15.75 -5.18
N MET A 15 -7.12 16.57 -5.82
CA MET A 15 -7.78 17.69 -5.15
C MET A 15 -8.82 17.21 -4.14
N ARG A 16 -9.69 16.28 -4.54
CA ARG A 16 -10.74 15.68 -3.71
C ARG A 16 -10.15 15.00 -2.48
N ASP A 17 -9.19 14.12 -2.67
CA ASP A 17 -8.62 13.30 -1.60
C ASP A 17 -7.77 14.15 -0.66
N SER A 18 -7.07 15.17 -1.16
CA SER A 18 -6.37 16.12 -0.28
C SER A 18 -7.32 16.80 0.70
N ILE A 19 -8.48 17.25 0.21
CA ILE A 19 -9.50 17.89 1.05
C ILE A 19 -10.09 16.88 2.03
N CYS A 20 -10.45 15.68 1.56
CA CYS A 20 -11.06 14.64 2.40
C CYS A 20 -10.08 14.10 3.47
N CYS A 21 -8.81 13.91 3.15
CA CYS A 21 -7.82 13.35 4.07
C CYS A 21 -7.14 14.39 4.97
N TYR A 22 -6.90 15.61 4.47
CA TYR A 22 -6.12 16.63 5.20
C TYR A 22 -6.95 17.85 5.62
N GLY A 23 -8.22 17.91 5.24
CA GLY A 23 -9.09 19.08 5.49
C GLY A 23 -8.71 20.31 4.66
N ARG A 24 -7.77 20.18 3.70
CA ARG A 24 -7.29 21.28 2.85
C ARG A 24 -6.63 20.76 1.59
N ALA A 25 -6.61 21.58 0.55
CA ALA A 25 -5.76 21.32 -0.62
C ALA A 25 -4.28 21.30 -0.19
N SER A 26 -3.60 20.16 -0.34
CA SER A 26 -2.19 20.03 0.06
C SER A 26 -1.20 20.67 -0.90
N VAL A 27 -1.64 21.09 -2.09
CA VAL A 27 -0.86 21.89 -3.04
C VAL A 27 -1.74 23.00 -3.61
N ASP A 28 -1.20 24.21 -3.72
CA ASP A 28 -1.83 25.34 -4.45
C ASP A 28 -1.68 25.16 -5.97
N CYS A 29 -2.12 24.01 -6.48
CA CYS A 29 -2.15 23.75 -7.91
C CYS A 29 -3.47 24.31 -8.45
N ARG A 30 -3.44 25.54 -8.96
CA ARG A 30 -4.61 26.15 -9.60
C ARG A 30 -4.89 25.49 -10.95
N ILE A 31 -5.76 24.48 -10.96
CA ILE A 31 -6.15 23.73 -12.15
C ILE A 31 -6.63 24.66 -13.28
N THR A 32 -7.40 25.70 -12.95
CA THR A 32 -7.83 26.71 -13.94
C THR A 32 -6.64 27.40 -14.61
N ARG A 33 -5.59 27.74 -13.85
CA ARG A 33 -4.37 28.34 -14.41
C ARG A 33 -3.64 27.35 -15.30
N LEU A 34 -3.58 26.08 -14.90
CA LEU A 34 -2.98 25.01 -15.70
C LEU A 34 -3.69 24.90 -17.06
N ILE A 35 -5.02 24.80 -17.06
CA ILE A 35 -5.84 24.70 -18.28
C ILE A 35 -5.68 25.93 -19.17
N ASN A 36 -5.71 27.14 -18.60
CA ASN A 36 -5.57 28.39 -19.35
C ASN A 36 -4.20 28.55 -20.04
N CYS A 37 -3.18 27.81 -19.58
CA CYS A 37 -1.83 27.80 -20.13
C CYS A 37 -1.53 26.53 -20.94
N MET A 38 -2.56 25.78 -21.35
CA MET A 38 -2.43 24.66 -22.29
C MET A 38 -2.62 25.15 -23.73
N ARG A 39 -1.90 24.52 -24.66
CA ARG A 39 -2.08 24.70 -26.11
C ARG A 39 -1.86 23.40 -26.85
N VAL A 40 -2.56 23.18 -27.95
CA VAL A 40 -2.30 22.02 -28.83
C VAL A 40 -1.27 22.43 -29.88
N ILE A 41 -0.12 21.74 -29.91
CA ILE A 41 1.00 22.02 -30.82
C ILE A 41 1.45 20.71 -31.48
N ASN A 42 1.90 20.78 -32.73
CA ASN A 42 2.49 19.65 -33.43
C ASN A 42 3.89 19.36 -32.86
N VAL A 43 4.07 18.17 -32.31
CA VAL A 43 5.34 17.63 -31.81
C VAL A 43 5.63 16.35 -32.59
N ASN A 44 6.64 16.41 -33.47
CA ASN A 44 7.07 15.27 -34.30
C ASN A 44 5.94 14.61 -35.11
N GLY A 45 5.08 15.43 -35.74
CA GLY A 45 3.95 14.94 -36.55
C GLY A 45 2.69 14.59 -35.75
N GLN A 46 2.69 14.77 -34.42
CA GLN A 46 1.55 14.50 -33.56
C GLN A 46 1.07 15.76 -32.84
N MET A 47 -0.23 16.04 -32.90
CA MET A 47 -0.84 17.11 -32.11
C MET A 47 -0.85 16.71 -30.63
N GLN A 48 -0.15 17.47 -29.79
CA GLN A 48 -0.01 17.20 -28.36
C GLN A 48 -0.45 18.41 -27.53
N VAL A 49 -1.04 18.14 -26.37
CA VAL A 49 -1.24 19.17 -25.34
C VAL A 49 0.13 19.56 -24.78
N CYS A 50 0.47 20.83 -24.91
CA CYS A 50 1.68 21.45 -24.42
C CYS A 50 1.35 22.52 -23.37
N PHE A 51 2.27 22.78 -22.46
CA PHE A 51 2.09 23.73 -21.37
C PHE A 51 3.03 24.93 -21.52
N GLU A 52 2.64 26.11 -21.04
CA GLU A 52 3.61 27.21 -20.92
C GLU A 52 4.78 26.81 -20.02
N GLU A 53 6.02 27.09 -20.42
CA GLU A 53 7.22 26.70 -19.66
C GLU A 53 7.25 27.22 -18.21
N LYS A 54 6.59 28.37 -17.95
CA LYS A 54 6.47 28.95 -16.61
C LYS A 54 5.70 28.07 -15.60
N LEU A 55 5.00 27.03 -16.08
CA LEU A 55 4.26 26.09 -15.25
C LEU A 55 5.06 24.85 -14.86
N ALA A 56 6.31 24.69 -15.31
CA ALA A 56 7.13 23.51 -15.04
C ALA A 56 7.16 23.13 -13.55
N GLN A 57 7.39 24.11 -12.67
CA GLN A 57 7.41 23.88 -11.22
C GLN A 57 6.03 23.46 -10.70
N SER A 58 4.96 24.15 -11.12
CA SER A 58 3.59 23.81 -10.70
C SER A 58 3.18 22.40 -11.14
N LEU A 59 3.64 21.95 -12.32
CA LEU A 59 3.45 20.57 -12.76
C LEU A 59 4.23 19.59 -11.87
N GLY A 60 5.47 19.93 -11.49
CA GLY A 60 6.27 19.17 -10.53
C GLY A 60 5.59 19.01 -9.17
N ASP A 61 4.92 20.05 -8.70
CA ASP A 61 4.19 20.04 -7.43
C ASP A 61 3.00 19.06 -7.46
N ILE A 62 2.40 18.80 -8.62
CA ILE A 62 1.33 17.78 -8.79
C ILE A 62 1.87 16.37 -8.58
N PHE A 63 3.06 16.07 -9.09
CA PHE A 63 3.69 14.76 -8.88
C PHE A 63 4.19 14.59 -7.44
N SER A 64 4.65 15.68 -6.83
CA SER A 64 4.96 15.72 -5.40
C SER A 64 3.70 15.47 -4.55
N LEU A 65 2.55 16.02 -4.95
CA LEU A 65 1.26 15.75 -4.30
C LEU A 65 0.89 14.27 -4.40
N ARG A 66 1.02 13.67 -5.58
CA ARG A 66 0.82 12.23 -5.79
C ARG A 66 1.63 11.43 -4.78
N ALA A 67 2.95 11.69 -4.71
CA ALA A 67 3.85 10.97 -3.81
C ALA A 67 3.41 11.10 -2.34
N LYS A 68 3.02 12.31 -1.90
CA LYS A 68 2.49 12.56 -0.54
C LYS A 68 1.21 11.78 -0.25
N LEU A 69 0.22 11.83 -1.14
CA LEU A 69 -1.05 11.12 -0.96
C LEU A 69 -0.83 9.61 -0.88
N HIS A 70 0.00 9.04 -1.77
CA HIS A 70 0.36 7.63 -1.68
C HIS A 70 1.09 7.29 -0.38
N LYS A 71 2.02 8.14 0.09
CA LYS A 71 2.81 7.86 1.30
C LYS A 71 1.98 7.94 2.58
N TYR A 72 1.12 8.95 2.68
CA TYR A 72 0.46 9.30 3.95
C TYR A 72 -1.01 8.87 4.01
N ALA A 73 -1.66 8.61 2.88
CA ALA A 73 -3.05 8.16 2.84
C ALA A 73 -3.16 6.76 2.22
N TYR A 74 -3.01 6.65 0.89
CA TYR A 74 -3.40 5.44 0.16
C TYR A 74 -2.62 4.19 0.54
N GLN A 75 -1.31 4.33 0.76
CA GLN A 75 -0.44 3.22 1.13
C GLN A 75 0.09 3.38 2.54
N HIS A 76 -0.64 4.09 3.41
CA HIS A 76 -0.27 4.12 4.82
C HIS A 76 -0.31 2.70 5.39
N ARG A 77 0.64 2.39 6.27
CA ARG A 77 0.83 1.03 6.82
C ARG A 77 -0.42 0.45 7.50
N VAL A 78 -1.27 1.29 8.10
CA VAL A 78 -2.48 0.83 8.80
C VAL A 78 -3.57 0.45 7.79
N PRO A 79 -3.96 1.28 6.80
CA PRO A 79 -4.78 0.84 5.67
C PRO A 79 -4.24 -0.43 5.01
N ARG A 80 -2.94 -0.54 4.73
CA ARG A 80 -2.36 -1.78 4.16
C ARG A 80 -2.65 -3.03 4.99
N VAL A 81 -2.56 -2.92 6.31
CA VAL A 81 -2.92 -4.01 7.23
C VAL A 81 -4.43 -4.29 7.19
N ILE A 82 -5.27 -3.27 7.09
CA ILE A 82 -6.72 -3.42 6.97
C ILE A 82 -7.08 -4.10 5.65
N ASP A 83 -6.49 -3.67 4.53
CA ASP A 83 -6.67 -4.27 3.20
C ASP A 83 -6.31 -5.77 3.24
N LEU A 84 -5.20 -6.12 3.92
CA LEU A 84 -4.80 -7.51 4.11
C LEU A 84 -5.85 -8.30 4.93
N MET A 85 -6.37 -7.75 6.02
CA MET A 85 -7.43 -8.41 6.80
C MET A 85 -8.72 -8.60 6.00
N ILE A 86 -9.12 -7.59 5.22
CA ILE A 86 -10.29 -7.68 4.34
C ILE A 86 -10.05 -8.75 3.27
N THR A 87 -8.86 -8.80 2.68
CA THR A 87 -8.48 -9.82 1.69
C THR A 87 -8.51 -11.21 2.29
N ASP A 88 -7.92 -11.41 3.47
CA ASP A 88 -7.94 -12.71 4.17
C ASP A 88 -9.39 -13.12 4.53
N ALA A 89 -10.25 -12.18 4.92
CA ALA A 89 -11.67 -12.45 5.17
C ALA A 89 -12.43 -12.85 3.89
N LEU A 90 -12.21 -12.15 2.78
CA LEU A 90 -12.83 -12.48 1.49
C LEU A 90 -12.35 -13.84 0.97
N LEU A 91 -11.05 -14.15 1.09
CA LEU A 91 -10.50 -15.47 0.72
C LEU A 91 -11.08 -16.60 1.58
N ALA A 92 -11.31 -16.36 2.88
CA ALA A 92 -11.94 -17.32 3.76
C ALA A 92 -13.45 -17.52 3.43
N ALA A 93 -14.13 -16.47 2.96
CA ALA A 93 -15.52 -16.53 2.54
C ALA A 93 -15.70 -17.16 1.15
N GLU A 94 -14.70 -17.07 0.29
CA GLU A 94 -14.77 -17.41 -1.14
C GLU A 94 -15.40 -18.78 -1.47
N PRO A 95 -15.07 -19.89 -0.77
CA PRO A 95 -15.63 -21.20 -1.11
C PRO A 95 -17.14 -21.32 -0.81
N HIS A 96 -17.70 -20.40 -0.02
CA HIS A 96 -19.02 -20.55 0.62
C HIS A 96 -19.97 -19.39 0.30
N PHE A 97 -19.45 -18.17 0.15
CA PHE A 97 -20.25 -16.99 -0.12
C PHE A 97 -20.65 -16.94 -1.61
N LYS A 98 -21.95 -17.05 -1.87
CA LYS A 98 -22.48 -17.10 -3.24
C LYS A 98 -23.42 -15.93 -3.53
N ILE A 99 -23.31 -15.42 -4.75
CA ILE A 99 -24.17 -14.37 -5.28
C ILE A 99 -24.96 -14.94 -6.45
N ARG A 100 -26.29 -14.77 -6.42
CA ARG A 100 -27.19 -15.19 -7.50
C ARG A 100 -27.05 -14.22 -8.68
N ALA A 101 -26.52 -14.69 -9.79
CA ALA A 101 -26.47 -13.95 -11.05
C ALA A 101 -27.87 -13.91 -11.72
N GLU A 102 -28.04 -13.06 -12.74
CA GLU A 102 -29.33 -12.89 -13.44
C GLU A 102 -29.75 -14.13 -14.24
N ASP A 103 -28.77 -14.93 -14.69
CA ASP A 103 -28.97 -16.22 -15.34
C ASP A 103 -29.50 -17.31 -14.38
N GLY A 104 -29.69 -16.99 -13.11
CA GLY A 104 -30.15 -17.92 -12.09
C GLY A 104 -29.04 -18.80 -11.52
N VAL A 105 -27.78 -18.60 -11.88
CA VAL A 105 -26.64 -19.40 -11.39
C VAL A 105 -26.00 -18.72 -10.19
N ASP A 106 -25.76 -19.49 -9.13
CA ASP A 106 -25.00 -19.02 -7.97
C ASP A 106 -23.50 -19.06 -8.26
N ARG A 107 -22.80 -17.96 -8.00
CA ARG A 107 -21.36 -17.80 -8.27
C ARG A 107 -20.63 -17.33 -7.01
N VAL A 108 -19.38 -17.76 -6.87
CA VAL A 108 -18.45 -17.26 -5.84
C VAL A 108 -17.83 -15.92 -6.28
N LEU A 109 -17.10 -15.21 -5.42
CA LEU A 109 -16.69 -13.83 -5.73
C LEU A 109 -15.72 -13.78 -6.91
N THR A 110 -14.80 -14.74 -7.05
CA THR A 110 -13.87 -14.75 -8.20
C THR A 110 -14.61 -14.98 -9.51
N ASP A 111 -15.59 -15.89 -9.52
CA ASP A 111 -16.42 -16.14 -10.70
C ASP A 111 -17.29 -14.93 -11.06
N CYS A 112 -17.73 -14.16 -10.06
CA CYS A 112 -18.40 -12.89 -10.29
C CYS A 112 -17.48 -11.83 -10.90
N ALA A 113 -16.18 -11.86 -10.62
CA ALA A 113 -15.22 -10.90 -11.18
C ALA A 113 -15.03 -11.07 -12.69
N ASP A 114 -15.19 -12.29 -13.21
CA ASP A 114 -15.00 -12.63 -14.63
C ASP A 114 -16.30 -12.55 -15.45
N GLU A 115 -17.47 -12.39 -14.81
CA GLU A 115 -18.76 -12.33 -15.49
C GLU A 115 -19.42 -10.96 -15.31
N PRO A 116 -19.63 -10.16 -16.38
CA PRO A 116 -20.11 -8.78 -16.26
C PRO A 116 -21.44 -8.60 -15.50
N ASN A 117 -22.43 -9.49 -15.69
CA ASN A 117 -23.74 -9.34 -15.05
C ASN A 117 -23.72 -9.71 -13.56
N ALA A 118 -22.75 -10.51 -13.13
CA ALA A 118 -22.46 -10.80 -11.75
C ALA A 118 -21.57 -9.70 -11.13
N PHE A 119 -20.58 -9.20 -11.87
CA PHE A 119 -19.66 -8.17 -11.41
C PHE A 119 -20.39 -6.90 -10.97
N ILE A 120 -21.40 -6.45 -11.72
CA ILE A 120 -22.20 -5.26 -11.37
C ILE A 120 -22.96 -5.40 -10.04
N LYS A 121 -23.12 -6.62 -9.52
CA LYS A 121 -23.75 -6.87 -8.21
C LYS A 121 -22.74 -6.80 -7.06
N LEU A 122 -21.44 -6.86 -7.35
CA LEU A 122 -20.41 -6.72 -6.34
C LEU A 122 -20.33 -5.28 -5.85
N GLY A 123 -20.17 -5.12 -4.54
CA GLY A 123 -19.95 -3.83 -3.90
C GLY A 123 -19.65 -4.04 -2.42
N ASP A 124 -19.36 -2.95 -1.70
CA ASP A 124 -18.88 -3.02 -0.31
C ASP A 124 -19.87 -3.71 0.65
N TRP A 125 -21.15 -3.82 0.27
CA TRP A 125 -22.18 -4.54 1.01
C TRP A 125 -21.84 -6.01 1.27
N ILE A 126 -20.97 -6.63 0.45
CA ILE A 126 -20.52 -8.02 0.64
C ILE A 126 -19.91 -8.25 2.02
N ILE A 127 -19.21 -7.23 2.57
CA ILE A 127 -18.61 -7.32 3.89
C ILE A 127 -19.71 -7.51 4.94
N SER A 128 -20.73 -6.65 4.93
CA SER A 128 -21.87 -6.76 5.83
C SER A 128 -22.69 -8.04 5.62
N ALA A 129 -22.81 -8.52 4.37
CA ALA A 129 -23.49 -9.78 4.09
C ALA A 129 -22.75 -10.98 4.68
N ILE A 130 -21.42 -11.03 4.58
CA ILE A 130 -20.59 -12.07 5.22
C ILE A 130 -20.74 -11.98 6.75
N GLU A 131 -20.65 -10.78 7.32
CA GLU A 131 -20.75 -10.55 8.77
C GLU A 131 -22.08 -11.01 9.37
N THR A 132 -23.18 -10.84 8.64
CA THR A 132 -24.55 -11.13 9.11
C THR A 132 -25.07 -12.50 8.70
N SER A 133 -24.33 -13.24 7.88
CA SER A 133 -24.75 -14.56 7.41
C SER A 133 -24.87 -15.57 8.56
N SER A 134 -25.87 -16.44 8.47
CA SER A 134 -26.06 -17.57 9.39
C SER A 134 -25.35 -18.86 8.94
N ASP A 135 -24.56 -18.82 7.87
CA ASP A 135 -23.79 -19.98 7.39
C ASP A 135 -22.53 -20.17 8.24
N ASP A 136 -22.47 -21.28 8.99
CA ASP A 136 -21.33 -21.64 9.83
C ASP A 136 -20.01 -21.77 9.04
N ASN A 137 -20.07 -22.05 7.74
CA ASN A 137 -18.87 -22.11 6.90
C ASN A 137 -18.20 -20.75 6.70
N LEU A 138 -18.92 -19.64 6.92
CA LEU A 138 -18.38 -18.28 6.85
C LEU A 138 -17.74 -17.84 8.18
N LYS A 139 -17.77 -18.68 9.22
CA LYS A 139 -17.23 -18.35 10.53
C LYS A 139 -15.76 -17.88 10.50
N PRO A 140 -14.84 -18.49 9.72
CA PRO A 140 -13.47 -18.00 9.64
C PRO A 140 -13.35 -16.57 9.10
N ALA A 141 -14.17 -16.21 8.09
CA ALA A 141 -14.22 -14.85 7.56
C ALA A 141 -14.81 -13.87 8.60
N GLN A 142 -15.90 -14.27 9.25
CA GLN A 142 -16.56 -13.49 10.30
C GLN A 142 -15.64 -13.19 11.49
N ASP A 143 -14.78 -14.14 11.89
CA ASP A 143 -13.83 -13.95 12.98
C ASP A 143 -12.76 -12.90 12.63
N ILE A 144 -12.31 -12.86 11.37
CA ILE A 144 -11.38 -11.81 10.88
C ILE A 144 -12.07 -10.44 10.88
N LEU A 145 -13.31 -10.36 10.38
CA LEU A 145 -14.09 -9.11 10.35
C LEU A 145 -14.43 -8.62 11.76
N GLN A 146 -14.75 -9.52 12.69
CA GLN A 146 -14.95 -9.17 14.10
C GLN A 146 -13.68 -8.59 14.74
N ARG A 147 -12.51 -9.16 14.45
CA ARG A 147 -11.22 -8.59 14.86
C ARG A 147 -11.01 -7.19 14.28
N LEU A 148 -11.31 -7.00 13.00
CA LEU A 148 -11.21 -5.71 12.33
C LEU A 148 -12.10 -4.65 13.01
N ASN A 149 -13.39 -4.96 13.23
CA ASN A 149 -14.37 -4.08 13.86
C ASN A 149 -14.04 -3.76 15.32
N SER A 150 -13.46 -4.71 16.05
CA SER A 150 -12.96 -4.50 17.42
C SER A 150 -11.56 -3.87 17.49
N ARG A 151 -11.01 -3.44 16.35
CA ARG A 151 -9.68 -2.82 16.21
C ARG A 151 -8.51 -3.73 16.64
N ARG A 152 -8.73 -5.05 16.70
CA ARG A 152 -7.70 -6.07 16.93
C ARG A 152 -7.01 -6.44 15.61
N LEU A 153 -6.34 -5.44 15.04
CA LEU A 153 -5.68 -5.55 13.73
C LEU A 153 -4.50 -6.54 13.76
N TYR A 154 -4.09 -7.03 12.59
CA TYR A 154 -2.76 -7.63 12.46
C TYR A 154 -1.67 -6.62 12.82
N ARG A 155 -0.54 -7.12 13.33
CA ARG A 155 0.51 -6.27 13.89
C ARG A 155 1.71 -6.19 12.96
N LEU A 156 2.32 -5.01 12.91
CA LEU A 156 3.53 -4.77 12.13
C LEU A 156 4.77 -5.13 12.98
N ALA A 157 5.42 -6.26 12.68
CA ALA A 157 6.69 -6.64 13.31
C ALA A 157 7.84 -5.69 12.93
N GLY A 158 7.79 -5.15 11.72
CA GLY A 158 8.71 -4.11 11.30
C GLY A 158 8.57 -3.71 9.85
N GLN A 159 9.38 -2.74 9.45
CA GLN A 159 9.49 -2.29 8.07
C GLN A 159 10.95 -2.06 7.69
N ALA A 160 11.25 -2.17 6.40
CA ALA A 160 12.56 -1.83 5.83
C ALA A 160 12.37 -1.19 4.46
N THR A 161 13.05 -0.07 4.23
CA THR A 161 13.04 0.63 2.94
C THR A 161 14.26 0.20 2.14
N PHE A 162 14.06 -0.17 0.88
CA PHE A 162 15.16 -0.57 0.00
C PHE A 162 15.96 0.66 -0.46
N LEU A 163 17.27 0.50 -0.58
CA LEU A 163 18.15 1.52 -1.14
C LEU A 163 17.88 1.73 -2.62
N VAL A 164 17.63 0.63 -3.35
CA VAL A 164 17.25 0.63 -4.75
C VAL A 164 15.77 0.25 -4.86
N PRO A 165 14.87 1.17 -5.26
CA PRO A 165 13.43 0.93 -5.27
C PRO A 165 12.96 -0.13 -6.28
N THR A 166 13.82 -0.51 -7.24
CA THR A 166 13.56 -1.52 -8.28
C THR A 166 13.95 -2.93 -7.86
N ASP A 167 14.25 -3.18 -6.58
CA ASP A 167 14.42 -4.54 -6.08
C ASP A 167 13.08 -5.30 -6.16
N ASP A 168 12.97 -6.21 -7.11
CA ASP A 168 11.78 -7.01 -7.37
C ASP A 168 11.81 -8.40 -6.72
N THR A 169 12.59 -8.55 -5.63
CA THR A 169 12.56 -9.78 -4.83
C THR A 169 11.11 -10.10 -4.42
N PRO A 170 10.56 -11.28 -4.79
CA PRO A 170 9.18 -11.64 -4.49
C PRO A 170 8.92 -11.75 -2.98
N SER A 171 7.67 -11.51 -2.56
CA SER A 171 7.24 -11.65 -1.15
C SER A 171 7.61 -13.01 -0.56
N GLU A 172 7.43 -14.10 -1.29
CA GLU A 172 7.77 -15.46 -0.83
C GLU A 172 9.28 -15.64 -0.61
N ALA A 173 10.12 -15.07 -1.47
CA ALA A 173 11.57 -15.16 -1.30
C ALA A 173 12.03 -14.37 -0.08
N LEU A 174 11.44 -13.18 0.18
CA LEU A 174 11.71 -12.42 1.39
C LEU A 174 11.22 -13.14 2.65
N LEU A 175 10.04 -13.76 2.56
CA LEU A 175 9.49 -14.58 3.64
C LEU A 175 10.43 -15.74 3.97
N ASP A 176 10.91 -16.49 2.98
CA ASP A 176 11.87 -17.58 3.19
C ASP A 176 13.18 -17.10 3.81
N GLN A 177 13.70 -15.95 3.35
CA GLN A 177 14.91 -15.35 3.93
C GLN A 177 14.71 -14.95 5.40
N ILE A 178 13.55 -14.43 5.79
CA ILE A 178 13.23 -14.09 7.17
C ILE A 178 13.00 -15.37 7.99
N SER A 179 12.27 -16.34 7.44
CA SER A 179 11.97 -17.62 8.08
C SER A 179 13.21 -18.46 8.38
N ALA A 180 14.30 -18.27 7.64
CA ALA A 180 15.59 -18.89 7.95
C ALA A 180 16.13 -18.53 9.34
N TYR A 181 15.73 -17.37 9.90
CA TYR A 181 16.09 -16.92 11.25
C TYR A 181 15.10 -17.37 12.33
N LEU A 182 13.99 -18.02 11.96
CA LEU A 182 13.03 -18.55 12.92
C LEU A 182 13.52 -19.86 13.56
N PRO A 183 13.17 -20.12 14.84
CA PRO A 183 13.49 -21.38 15.51
C PRO A 183 12.91 -22.58 14.76
N ALA A 184 13.72 -23.61 14.51
CA ALA A 184 13.35 -24.74 13.66
C ALA A 184 12.06 -25.46 14.10
N GLY A 185 11.80 -25.56 15.41
CA GLY A 185 10.64 -26.28 15.94
C GLY A 185 9.28 -25.63 15.68
N ILE A 186 9.23 -24.32 15.41
CA ILE A 186 7.98 -23.56 15.18
C ILE A 186 7.97 -22.84 13.82
N ARG A 187 9.02 -23.04 13.01
CA ARG A 187 9.25 -22.27 11.78
C ARG A 187 8.06 -22.29 10.83
N ASP A 188 7.53 -23.47 10.51
CA ASP A 188 6.46 -23.61 9.51
C ASP A 188 5.13 -23.05 10.01
N GLU A 189 4.88 -23.15 11.32
CA GLU A 189 3.72 -22.56 11.96
C GLU A 189 3.79 -21.03 11.91
N VAL A 190 4.89 -20.46 12.40
CA VAL A 190 5.12 -19.01 12.39
C VAL A 190 5.14 -18.45 10.97
N ARG A 191 5.75 -19.16 10.01
CA ARG A 191 5.81 -18.74 8.60
C ARG A 191 4.42 -18.49 8.02
N ARG A 192 3.42 -19.34 8.33
CA ARG A 192 2.03 -19.18 7.86
C ARG A 192 1.35 -17.94 8.44
N CYS A 193 1.81 -17.47 9.59
CA CYS A 193 1.28 -16.29 10.26
C CYS A 193 1.91 -14.97 9.78
N ILE A 194 2.94 -15.01 8.94
CA ILE A 194 3.61 -13.80 8.41
C ILE A 194 3.04 -13.45 7.02
N ALA A 195 2.85 -12.15 6.79
CA ALA A 195 2.62 -11.58 5.46
C ALA A 195 3.68 -10.53 5.15
N ILE A 196 4.13 -10.50 3.89
CA ILE A 196 5.06 -9.49 3.38
C ILE A 196 4.29 -8.56 2.45
N GLU A 197 4.07 -7.34 2.92
CA GLU A 197 3.38 -6.28 2.18
C GLU A 197 4.37 -5.23 1.68
N PHE A 198 4.01 -4.49 0.63
CA PHE A 198 4.85 -3.42 0.10
C PHE A 198 4.13 -2.08 0.03
N ILE A 199 4.89 -1.03 0.32
CA ILE A 199 4.56 0.36 0.01
C ILE A 199 5.53 0.80 -1.09
N ALA A 200 5.01 1.07 -2.27
CA ALA A 200 5.78 1.55 -3.42
C ALA A 200 5.30 2.94 -3.82
N ILE A 201 6.11 3.96 -3.51
CA ILE A 201 5.82 5.36 -3.81
C ILE A 201 6.61 5.74 -5.05
N THR A 202 5.95 6.33 -6.05
CA THR A 202 6.62 6.82 -7.27
C THR A 202 6.05 8.19 -7.66
N TYR A 203 6.63 8.81 -8.69
CA TYR A 203 6.03 9.98 -9.33
C TYR A 203 5.05 9.59 -10.46
N GLY A 204 4.82 8.30 -10.68
CA GLY A 204 3.87 7.78 -11.67
C GLY A 204 4.38 7.84 -13.10
N SER A 205 5.69 7.97 -13.28
CA SER A 205 6.39 7.95 -14.56
C SER A 205 7.48 6.88 -14.56
N SER A 206 7.81 6.38 -15.74
CA SER A 206 8.89 5.44 -15.94
C SER A 206 9.55 5.69 -17.30
N ASP A 207 10.84 5.42 -17.38
CA ASP A 207 11.61 5.50 -18.61
C ASP A 207 11.28 4.33 -19.57
N SER A 208 11.95 4.31 -20.72
CA SER A 208 11.79 3.24 -21.73
C SER A 208 12.12 1.82 -21.24
N ARG A 209 12.81 1.68 -20.11
CA ARG A 209 13.19 0.41 -19.47
C ARG A 209 12.28 0.07 -18.29
N GLY A 210 11.28 0.90 -17.99
CA GLY A 210 10.39 0.73 -16.85
C GLY A 210 10.96 1.23 -15.52
N ALA A 211 12.12 1.90 -15.51
CA ALA A 211 12.69 2.47 -14.31
C ALA A 211 11.99 3.80 -13.96
N PRO A 212 11.64 4.05 -12.69
CA PRO A 212 11.00 5.31 -12.29
C PRO A 212 11.84 6.54 -12.63
N ASP A 213 11.23 7.55 -13.25
CA ASP A 213 11.93 8.75 -13.72
C ASP A 213 11.12 10.05 -13.52
N ASP A 214 11.71 11.17 -13.94
CA ASP A 214 11.09 12.48 -13.85
C ASP A 214 9.93 12.63 -14.86
N PRO A 215 8.66 12.70 -14.42
CA PRO A 215 7.54 12.90 -15.32
C PRO A 215 7.62 14.20 -16.13
N ILE A 216 8.31 15.24 -15.62
CA ILE A 216 8.46 16.53 -16.31
C ILE A 216 9.27 16.37 -17.61
N SER A 217 10.19 15.41 -17.67
CA SER A 217 10.95 15.10 -18.88
C SER A 217 10.05 14.67 -20.05
N HIS A 218 8.86 14.13 -19.73
CA HIS A 218 7.83 13.69 -20.69
C HIS A 218 6.76 14.75 -20.98
N VAL A 219 6.88 15.97 -20.42
CA VAL A 219 5.96 17.09 -20.69
C VAL A 219 6.48 17.99 -21.81
N SER A 220 5.59 18.36 -22.75
CA SER A 220 5.93 19.23 -23.87
C SER A 220 5.59 20.66 -23.46
N PHE A 221 6.54 21.57 -23.64
CA PHE A 221 6.42 22.96 -23.24
C PHE A 221 6.44 23.88 -24.45
N TYR A 222 5.89 25.09 -24.30
CA TYR A 222 6.06 26.18 -25.26
C TYR A 222 6.29 27.49 -24.52
N ASN A 223 6.81 28.49 -25.23
CA ASN A 223 6.94 29.84 -24.70
C ASN A 223 6.20 30.84 -25.61
N PRO A 224 5.12 31.48 -25.12
CA PRO A 224 4.31 32.38 -25.93
C PRO A 224 5.06 33.66 -26.36
N LYS A 225 6.17 34.01 -25.69
CA LYS A 225 6.99 35.19 -25.98
C LYS A 225 8.06 34.94 -27.04
N THR A 226 8.48 33.68 -27.26
CA THR A 226 9.49 33.34 -28.27
C THR A 226 8.85 32.76 -29.51
N ASN A 227 8.17 31.62 -29.39
CA ASN A 227 7.43 30.98 -30.47
C ASN A 227 6.24 30.20 -29.90
N PRO A 228 5.00 30.70 -30.03
CA PRO A 228 3.82 30.09 -29.42
C PRO A 228 3.38 28.78 -30.10
N ASN A 229 3.91 28.44 -31.28
CA ASN A 229 3.56 27.25 -32.05
C ASN A 229 4.69 26.22 -32.09
N GLU A 230 5.76 26.43 -31.34
CA GLU A 230 6.88 25.51 -31.26
C GLU A 230 6.95 24.93 -29.85
N ALA A 231 6.96 23.60 -29.80
CA ALA A 231 7.04 22.87 -28.56
C ALA A 231 8.43 22.27 -28.36
N PHE A 232 8.88 22.24 -27.11
CA PHE A 232 10.19 21.73 -26.71
C PHE A 232 10.10 20.93 -25.41
N ARG A 233 11.16 20.19 -25.10
CA ARG A 233 11.36 19.55 -23.79
C ARG A 233 12.27 20.42 -22.94
N LEU A 234 12.00 20.50 -21.64
CA LEU A 234 12.95 21.13 -20.74
C LEU A 234 14.21 20.28 -20.66
N PRO A 235 15.42 20.89 -20.73
CA PRO A 235 16.65 20.14 -20.53
C PRO A 235 16.73 19.64 -19.08
N PRO A 236 17.39 18.50 -18.80
CA PRO A 236 17.55 17.96 -17.45
C PRO A 236 18.21 18.94 -16.46
N SER A 237 19.01 19.90 -16.97
CA SER A 237 19.62 20.95 -16.17
C SER A 237 18.63 21.98 -15.61
N ARG A 238 17.41 22.07 -16.16
CA ARG A 238 16.34 22.95 -15.65
C ARG A 238 15.54 22.27 -14.56
N GLN A 239 16.23 21.88 -13.48
CA GLN A 239 15.63 21.34 -12.27
C GLN A 239 15.92 22.26 -11.08
N SER A 240 14.98 22.32 -10.13
CA SER A 240 15.18 23.09 -8.92
C SER A 240 16.01 22.27 -7.94
N PRO A 241 17.18 22.75 -7.48
CA PRO A 241 18.00 21.99 -6.52
C PRO A 241 17.30 21.79 -5.17
N LEU A 242 16.27 22.59 -4.87
CA LEU A 242 15.52 22.51 -3.62
C LEU A 242 14.15 21.82 -3.78
N PHE A 243 13.54 21.92 -4.97
CA PHE A 243 12.16 21.48 -5.20
C PHE A 243 12.06 20.28 -6.16
N SER A 244 13.19 19.76 -6.65
CA SER A 244 13.27 18.50 -7.40
C SER A 244 13.83 17.40 -6.48
N PRO A 245 13.23 16.20 -6.46
CA PRO A 245 13.75 15.10 -5.65
C PRO A 245 15.06 14.56 -6.24
N SER A 246 15.87 13.89 -5.42
CA SER A 246 17.04 13.14 -5.92
C SER A 246 16.64 11.85 -6.65
N ASP A 247 15.51 11.27 -6.26
CA ASP A 247 15.00 9.99 -6.75
C ASP A 247 13.48 10.04 -6.93
N PHE A 248 12.97 9.27 -7.90
CA PHE A 248 11.56 9.28 -8.30
C PHE A 248 10.75 8.08 -7.78
N ALA A 249 11.36 7.24 -6.95
CA ALA A 249 10.72 6.10 -6.32
C ALA A 249 11.28 5.76 -4.93
N GLU A 250 10.44 5.12 -4.13
CA GLU A 250 10.77 4.54 -2.83
C GLU A 250 9.96 3.25 -2.66
N LYS A 251 10.62 2.15 -2.25
CA LYS A 251 9.96 0.87 -1.96
C LYS A 251 10.25 0.46 -0.52
N THR A 252 9.21 0.19 0.26
CA THR A 252 9.30 -0.24 1.65
C THR A 252 8.56 -1.55 1.82
N MET A 253 9.24 -2.57 2.36
CA MET A 253 8.58 -3.79 2.81
C MET A 253 8.03 -3.62 4.23
N LEU A 254 6.90 -4.26 4.48
CA LEU A 254 6.24 -4.37 5.77
C LEU A 254 6.16 -5.85 6.13
N VAL A 255 6.60 -6.20 7.33
CA VAL A 255 6.44 -7.56 7.88
C VAL A 255 5.25 -7.52 8.84
N VAL A 256 4.14 -8.10 8.41
CA VAL A 256 2.88 -8.14 9.15
C VAL A 256 2.69 -9.52 9.76
N VAL A 257 2.20 -9.59 11.00
CA VAL A 257 1.95 -10.82 11.74
C VAL A 257 0.45 -10.92 12.03
N ARG A 258 -0.16 -12.02 11.58
CA ARG A 258 -1.60 -12.30 11.73
C ARG A 258 -1.98 -12.73 13.16
N ASP A 259 -1.03 -13.35 13.84
CA ASP A 259 -1.16 -13.90 15.19
C ASP A 259 -0.17 -13.24 16.15
N ASP A 260 -0.69 -12.60 17.19
CA ASP A 260 0.08 -11.79 18.14
C ASP A 260 1.03 -12.64 18.98
N ASP A 261 0.75 -13.94 19.15
CA ASP A 261 1.59 -14.86 19.92
C ASP A 261 2.97 -15.04 19.29
N TYR A 262 3.09 -14.82 17.97
CA TYR A 262 4.36 -14.91 17.24
C TYR A 262 5.07 -13.58 17.04
N MET A 263 4.55 -12.48 17.59
CA MET A 263 5.09 -11.14 17.34
C MET A 263 6.57 -11.01 17.74
N GLU A 264 6.95 -11.46 18.94
CA GLU A 264 8.31 -11.29 19.46
C GLU A 264 9.34 -12.08 18.62
N VAL A 265 9.06 -13.35 18.32
CA VAL A 265 9.96 -14.19 17.53
C VAL A 265 10.11 -13.67 16.10
N VAL A 266 9.04 -13.13 15.48
CA VAL A 266 9.12 -12.52 14.14
C VAL A 266 9.91 -11.22 14.17
N MET A 267 9.75 -10.39 15.21
CA MET A 267 10.54 -9.16 15.37
C MET A 267 12.04 -9.46 15.47
N GLU A 268 12.44 -10.48 16.22
CA GLU A 268 13.83 -10.91 16.36
C GLU A 268 14.41 -11.47 15.05
N ALA A 269 13.64 -12.33 14.37
CA ALA A 269 14.02 -12.86 13.05
C ALA A 269 14.19 -11.74 12.02
N PHE A 270 13.25 -10.78 11.98
CA PHE A 270 13.33 -9.64 11.08
C PHE A 270 14.49 -8.69 11.43
N ALA A 271 14.80 -8.49 12.71
CA ALA A 271 15.98 -7.73 13.12
C ALA A 271 17.28 -8.38 12.63
N SER A 272 17.38 -9.71 12.74
CA SER A 272 18.53 -10.49 12.24
C SER A 272 18.66 -10.41 10.72
N TRP A 273 17.54 -10.53 10.00
CA TRP A 273 17.49 -10.32 8.55
C TRP A 273 17.97 -8.91 8.16
N LYS A 274 17.46 -7.85 8.79
CA LYS A 274 17.91 -6.47 8.52
C LYS A 274 19.40 -6.26 8.75
N ALA A 275 19.96 -6.86 9.82
CA ALA A 275 21.39 -6.77 10.09
C ALA A 275 22.23 -7.42 8.98
N ARG A 276 21.78 -8.57 8.46
CA ARG A 276 22.45 -9.29 7.36
C ARG A 276 22.37 -8.55 6.03
N TYR A 277 21.23 -7.94 5.73
CA TYR A 277 20.92 -7.28 4.45
C TYR A 277 21.05 -5.74 4.50
N ARG A 278 21.73 -5.19 5.52
CA ARG A 278 21.88 -3.74 5.73
C ARG A 278 22.40 -2.95 4.51
N THR A 279 23.14 -3.59 3.60
CA THR A 279 23.75 -2.94 2.44
C THR A 279 22.76 -2.63 1.33
N ILE A 280 21.61 -3.31 1.30
CA ILE A 280 20.54 -3.09 0.32
C ILE A 280 19.39 -2.25 0.88
N LEU A 281 19.49 -1.83 2.15
CA LEU A 281 18.45 -1.09 2.86
C LEU A 281 18.86 0.37 3.04
N SER A 282 17.93 1.29 2.89
CA SER A 282 18.13 2.70 3.19
C SER A 282 17.99 2.95 4.69
N THR A 283 18.61 4.05 5.16
CA THR A 283 18.43 4.50 6.54
C THR A 283 17.14 5.32 6.60
N PRO A 284 16.10 4.87 7.32
CA PRO A 284 14.83 5.58 7.35
C PRO A 284 14.97 6.88 8.14
N VAL A 285 14.24 7.90 7.70
CA VAL A 285 14.01 9.09 8.54
C VAL A 285 13.19 8.66 9.76
N PRO A 286 13.62 8.97 11.00
CA PRO A 286 12.85 8.63 12.19
C PRO A 286 11.45 9.24 12.14
N ASN A 287 10.44 8.40 12.29
CA ASN A 287 9.03 8.79 12.31
C ASN A 287 8.31 8.42 13.62
N PHE A 288 9.03 7.82 14.57
CA PHE A 288 8.60 7.59 15.95
C PHE A 288 9.78 7.79 16.88
N ASN A 289 9.48 8.17 18.12
CA ASN A 289 10.49 8.23 19.17
C ASN A 289 10.90 6.79 19.53
N SER A 290 12.13 6.41 19.17
CA SER A 290 12.70 5.15 19.65
C SER A 290 13.08 5.31 21.13
N PRO A 291 12.83 4.30 22.00
CA PRO A 291 13.40 4.30 23.33
C PRO A 291 14.93 4.43 23.23
N ALA A 292 15.54 5.26 24.09
CA ALA A 292 16.99 5.42 24.12
C ALA A 292 17.66 4.04 24.24
N ALA A 293 18.64 3.76 23.38
CA ALA A 293 19.46 2.56 23.45
C ALA A 293 20.14 2.50 24.83
N GLY A 294 19.63 1.66 25.74
CA GLY A 294 20.19 1.53 27.08
C GLY A 294 19.23 1.09 28.20
N LYS A 295 17.90 1.13 28.02
CA LYS A 295 17.00 0.51 29.00
C LYS A 295 16.81 -0.97 28.68
N ARG A 296 17.67 -1.81 29.25
CA ARG A 296 17.41 -3.25 29.46
C ARG A 296 16.02 -3.40 30.08
N THR A 297 15.04 -3.85 29.31
CA THR A 297 13.83 -4.43 29.88
C THR A 297 14.25 -5.70 30.62
N ARG A 298 13.97 -5.74 31.93
CA ARG A 298 14.11 -6.95 32.74
C ARG A 298 13.10 -7.99 32.23
N SER A 299 13.52 -8.92 31.38
CA SER A 299 12.85 -10.22 31.20
C SER A 299 13.73 -11.31 31.78
N GLY A 300 13.75 -11.37 33.12
CA GLY A 300 14.09 -12.59 33.84
C GLY A 300 12.79 -13.24 34.27
N LEU A 301 12.19 -14.05 33.41
CA LEU A 301 11.22 -15.07 33.82
C LEU A 301 11.72 -16.39 33.25
N SER A 302 12.22 -17.20 34.18
CA SER A 302 12.67 -18.58 34.01
C SER A 302 11.58 -19.42 33.34
N MET A 303 11.99 -20.24 32.39
CA MET A 303 11.24 -21.42 31.96
C MET A 303 10.96 -22.31 33.17
N GLU A 304 9.72 -22.30 33.68
CA GLU A 304 9.20 -23.39 34.50
C GLU A 304 7.89 -23.91 33.88
N ARG A 305 7.95 -25.19 33.49
CA ARG A 305 6.89 -26.17 33.21
C ARG A 305 5.46 -25.66 33.04
N VAL A 306 4.97 -25.78 31.80
CA VAL A 306 3.54 -25.93 31.51
C VAL A 306 3.07 -27.30 32.00
N GLU A 307 2.56 -27.37 33.23
CA GLU A 307 1.75 -28.51 33.68
C GLU A 307 0.28 -28.28 33.30
N ARG A 308 -0.27 -29.27 32.58
CA ARG A 308 -1.65 -29.34 32.12
C ARG A 308 -2.61 -29.32 33.31
N ARG A 309 -3.58 -28.41 33.33
CA ARG A 309 -4.76 -28.54 34.21
C ARG A 309 -5.83 -29.42 33.55
N PRO A 310 -6.45 -30.36 34.28
CA PRO A 310 -7.44 -31.25 33.73
C PRO A 310 -8.81 -30.59 33.60
N SER A 311 -9.55 -31.08 32.61
CA SER A 311 -10.96 -30.85 32.33
C SER A 311 -11.87 -31.24 33.51
N HIS A 312 -12.79 -30.36 33.89
CA HIS A 312 -14.00 -30.75 34.62
C HIS A 312 -15.24 -30.49 33.76
N ARG A 313 -15.94 -31.58 33.44
CA ARG A 313 -17.32 -31.58 32.95
C ARG A 313 -18.27 -31.65 34.15
N ILE A 314 -19.23 -30.71 34.15
CA ILE A 314 -20.68 -30.84 34.31
C ILE A 314 -21.21 -31.52 35.59
N GLU A 315 -22.02 -30.78 36.35
CA GLU A 315 -23.43 -31.15 36.69
C GLU A 315 -24.20 -29.90 37.21
N ASP A 316 -25.30 -29.59 36.53
CA ASP A 316 -26.45 -28.74 36.95
C ASP A 316 -27.37 -29.60 37.87
N PRO A 317 -28.46 -29.15 38.57
CA PRO A 317 -29.24 -27.91 38.39
C PRO A 317 -29.84 -27.25 39.67
N ALA A 318 -30.56 -26.14 39.44
CA ALA A 318 -31.77 -25.65 40.15
C ALA A 318 -31.67 -24.54 41.23
N CYS A 319 -32.69 -23.65 41.13
CA CYS A 319 -33.28 -22.75 42.14
C CYS A 319 -32.52 -21.46 42.52
N LEU A 320 -32.82 -20.35 41.83
CA LEU A 320 -33.77 -19.27 42.23
C LEU A 320 -33.64 -18.06 41.29
#